data_AF-A0A5I5A5Y7-F1
#
_entry.id   AF-A0A5I5A5Y7-F1
#
_cell.length_a   1.000
_cell.length_b   1.000
_cell.length_c   1.000
_cell.angle_alpha   90.00
_cell.angle_beta   90.00
_cell.angle_gamma   90.00
#
_symmetry.space_group_name_H-M   'P 1'
#
loop_
_entity.id
_entity.type
_entity.pdbx_description
1 polymer ?
#
loop_
_entity_poly.entity_id
_entity_poly.type
_entity_poly.pdbx_seq_one_letter_code
_entity_poly.pdbx_strand_id
1 'polypeptide(L)'
;MKNTESNVSSLPELTGFEVSYSLLTNEVYLSASFTDNMVCIPNWPLQEFPDQFMCISRTKAITLIEEFQKAIDYMDAGIVHHSNNLLQ
;
A
#
# COMPACT_ATOMS: atom_id res chain seq x y z
N MET A 1 12.51 23.03 23.08
CA MET A 1 12.99 21.86 22.29
C MET A 1 12.08 21.76 21.08
N LYS A 2 12.63 21.80 19.86
CA LYS A 2 11.85 21.53 18.65
C LYS A 2 11.48 20.05 18.70
N ASN A 3 10.20 19.73 18.68
CA ASN A 3 9.74 18.37 18.44
C ASN A 3 10.27 17.97 17.07
N THR A 4 11.26 17.09 17.03
CA THR A 4 11.56 16.30 15.86
C THR A 4 10.32 15.44 15.67
N GLU A 5 9.39 15.86 14.80
CA GLU A 5 8.32 14.97 14.38
C GLU A 5 9.02 13.73 13.82
N SER A 6 8.88 12.63 14.55
CA SER A 6 9.30 11.33 14.09
C SER A 6 8.52 11.08 12.80
N ASN A 7 9.18 11.02 11.65
CA ASN A 7 8.58 10.67 10.34
C ASN A 7 8.01 9.23 10.30
N VAL A 8 7.85 8.62 11.47
CA VAL A 8 7.41 7.25 11.65
C VAL A 8 6.00 7.33 12.21
N SER A 9 5.02 6.99 11.37
CA SER A 9 3.61 6.88 11.72
C SER A 9 3.11 5.49 11.39
N SER A 10 2.11 5.02 12.14
CA SER A 10 1.38 3.81 11.80
C SER A 10 0.74 3.94 10.42
N LEU A 11 0.99 2.95 9.57
CA LEU A 11 0.45 2.81 8.22
C LEU A 11 -0.09 1.39 8.03
N PRO A 12 -1.14 1.22 7.22
CA PRO A 12 -1.68 -0.10 6.90
C PRO A 12 -0.68 -0.87 6.05
N GLU A 13 -0.06 -1.89 6.63
CA GLU A 13 0.76 -2.88 5.91
C GLU A 13 -0.15 -4.01 5.42
N LEU A 14 -0.11 -4.28 4.11
CA LEU A 14 -0.90 -5.34 3.49
C LEU A 14 -0.41 -6.72 3.97
N THR A 15 -1.27 -7.49 4.63
CA THR A 15 -0.94 -8.82 5.17
C THR A 15 -1.60 -9.96 4.41
N GLY A 16 -2.74 -9.69 3.76
CA GLY A 16 -3.47 -10.67 2.98
C GLY A 16 -4.31 -10.00 1.91
N PHE A 17 -4.54 -10.73 0.82
CA PHE A 17 -5.47 -10.28 -0.20
C PHE A 17 -6.07 -11.45 -0.99
N GLU A 18 -7.27 -11.24 -1.53
CA GLU A 18 -7.96 -12.15 -2.43
C GLU A 18 -8.46 -11.38 -3.66
N VAL A 19 -8.34 -11.99 -4.84
CA VAL A 19 -8.77 -11.39 -6.11
C VAL A 19 -9.83 -12.27 -6.76
N SER A 20 -10.93 -11.65 -7.14
CA SER A 20 -11.97 -12.26 -7.98
C SER A 20 -12.30 -11.35 -9.17
N TYR A 21 -13.10 -11.82 -10.13
CA TYR A 21 -13.41 -11.05 -11.33
C TYR A 21 -14.83 -11.31 -11.83
N SER A 22 -15.33 -10.38 -12.64
CA SER A 22 -16.60 -10.48 -13.36
C SER A 22 -16.39 -10.18 -14.84
N LEU A 23 -16.65 -11.16 -15.70
CA LEU A 23 -16.61 -10.96 -17.16
C LEU A 23 -17.80 -10.10 -17.64
N LEU A 24 -18.91 -10.12 -16.91
CA LEU A 24 -20.12 -9.37 -17.27
C LEU A 24 -19.90 -7.87 -17.11
N THR A 25 -19.29 -7.47 -16.00
CA THR A 25 -19.02 -6.05 -15.70
C THR A 25 -17.62 -5.61 -16.12
N ASN A 26 -16.76 -6.55 -16.51
CA ASN A 26 -15.37 -6.33 -16.89
C ASN A 26 -14.55 -5.68 -15.76
N GLU A 27 -14.73 -6.21 -14.56
CA GLU A 27 -14.17 -5.71 -13.29
C GLU A 27 -13.41 -6.80 -12.54
N VAL A 28 -12.48 -6.35 -11.71
CA VAL A 28 -11.71 -7.13 -10.74
C VAL A 28 -12.12 -6.67 -9.35
N TYR A 29 -12.37 -7.60 -8.44
CA TYR A 29 -12.65 -7.31 -7.03
C TYR A 29 -11.46 -7.74 -6.18
N LEU A 30 -11.02 -6.85 -5.29
CA LEU A 30 -9.90 -7.04 -4.39
C LEU A 30 -10.39 -6.93 -2.94
N SER A 31 -10.26 -8.02 -2.20
CA SER A 31 -10.33 -8.03 -0.74
C SER A 31 -8.91 -7.89 -0.20
N ALA A 32 -8.67 -6.99 0.75
CA ALA A 32 -7.35 -6.74 1.32
C ALA A 32 -7.44 -6.59 2.84
N SER A 33 -6.50 -7.21 3.55
CA SER A 33 -6.36 -7.14 5.00
C SER A 33 -5.05 -6.49 5.39
N PHE A 34 -5.06 -5.77 6.50
CA PHE A 34 -3.94 -4.94 6.92
C PHE A 34 -3.57 -5.17 8.39
N THR A 35 -2.30 -4.92 8.71
CA THR A 35 -1.81 -4.72 10.07
C THR A 35 -1.18 -3.34 10.18
N ASP A 36 -0.94 -2.88 11.40
CA ASP A 36 -0.07 -1.73 11.63
C ASP A 36 1.38 -2.12 11.28
N ASN A 37 2.03 -1.39 10.37
CA ASN A 37 3.45 -1.60 10.04
C ASN A 37 4.39 -1.42 11.25
N MET A 38 3.91 -0.77 12.31
CA MET A 38 4.63 -0.56 13.57
C MET A 38 4.33 -1.63 14.63
N VAL A 39 3.52 -2.66 14.32
CA VAL A 39 3.08 -3.70 15.28
C VAL A 39 4.22 -4.42 16.00
N CYS A 40 5.39 -4.52 15.37
CA CYS A 40 6.57 -5.18 15.93
C CYS A 40 7.40 -4.30 16.87
N ILE A 41 7.08 -3.01 17.04
CA ILE A 41 7.86 -2.08 17.85
C ILE A 41 7.33 -2.06 19.29
N PRO A 42 8.18 -2.39 20.30
CA PRO A 42 7.76 -2.41 21.69
C PRO A 42 7.19 -1.06 22.15
N ASN A 43 6.05 -1.11 22.84
CA ASN A 43 5.33 0.06 23.37
C ASN A 43 4.81 1.04 22.30
N TRP A 44 4.81 0.67 21.02
CA TRP A 44 4.14 1.47 20.00
C TRP A 44 2.62 1.37 20.15
N PRO A 45 1.87 2.48 20.11
CA PRO A 45 0.41 2.42 20.12
C PRO A 45 -0.09 1.70 18.86
N LEU A 46 -0.75 0.56 19.04
CA LEU A 46 -1.31 -0.19 17.91
C LEU A 46 -2.49 0.56 17.32
N GLN A 47 -2.44 0.81 16.01
CA GLN A 47 -3.56 1.33 15.24
C GLN A 47 -4.25 0.19 14.48
N GLU A 48 -5.56 0.08 14.63
CA GLU A 48 -6.35 -0.85 13.81
C GLU A 48 -6.63 -0.26 12.43
N PHE A 49 -6.42 -1.08 11.40
CA PHE A 49 -6.75 -0.74 10.02
C PHE A 49 -7.82 -1.72 9.52
N PRO A 50 -9.01 -1.24 9.13
CA PRO A 50 -10.08 -2.13 8.70
C PRO A 50 -9.75 -2.78 7.35
N ASP A 51 -10.20 -4.02 7.18
CA ASP A 51 -10.17 -4.69 5.88
C ASP A 51 -10.90 -3.87 4.81
N GLN A 52 -10.39 -3.92 3.59
CA GLN A 52 -10.96 -3.22 2.45
C GLN A 52 -11.44 -4.19 1.39
N PHE A 53 -12.60 -3.87 0.81
CA PHE A 53 -13.12 -4.52 -0.38
C PHE A 53 -13.31 -3.47 -1.48
N MET A 54 -12.69 -3.70 -2.63
CA MET A 54 -12.62 -2.73 -3.71
C MET A 54 -13.02 -3.35 -5.04
N CYS A 55 -13.76 -2.59 -5.85
CA CYS A 55 -13.98 -2.88 -7.26
C CYS A 55 -13.02 -2.05 -8.12
N ILE A 56 -12.36 -2.70 -9.06
CA ILE A 56 -11.36 -2.11 -9.94
C ILE A 56 -11.75 -2.46 -11.38
N SER A 57 -11.94 -1.46 -12.23
CA SER A 57 -12.16 -1.72 -13.65
C SER A 57 -10.95 -2.44 -14.25
N ARG A 58 -11.17 -3.31 -15.25
CA ARG A 58 -10.07 -4.07 -15.88
C ARG A 58 -8.90 -3.18 -16.32
N THR A 59 -9.19 -2.01 -16.91
CA THR A 59 -8.15 -1.06 -17.33
C THR A 59 -7.33 -0.55 -16.15
N LYS A 60 -7.97 -0.19 -15.04
CA LYS A 60 -7.26 0.27 -13.84
C LYS A 60 -6.47 -0.85 -13.17
N ALA A 61 -6.97 -2.09 -13.20
CA ALA A 61 -6.25 -3.24 -12.69
C ALA A 61 -4.96 -3.50 -13.49
N ILE A 62 -5.00 -3.38 -14.82
CA ILE A 62 -3.81 -3.51 -15.68
C ILE A 62 -2.78 -2.43 -15.33
N THR A 63 -3.18 -1.16 -15.30
CA THR A 63 -2.27 -0.06 -14.94
C THR A 63 -1.69 -0.21 -13.53
N LEU A 64 -2.49 -0.72 -12.58
CA LEU A 64 -2.03 -0.98 -11.22
C LEU A 64 -0.91 -2.03 -11.21
N ILE A 65 -1.08 -3.14 -11.94
CA ILE A 65 -0.05 -4.19 -12.07
C ILE A 65 1.23 -3.63 -12.71
N GLU A 66 1.10 -2.82 -13.76
CA GLU A 66 2.25 -2.20 -14.44
C GLU A 66 3.06 -1.30 -13.50
N GLU A 67 2.39 -0.44 -12.72
CA GLU A 67 3.08 0.44 -11.75
C GLU A 67 3.67 -0.34 -10.58
N PHE A 68 3.02 -1.40 -10.09
CA PHE A 68 3.62 -2.29 -9.08
C PHE A 68 4.88 -2.97 -9.60
N GLN A 69 4.85 -3.53 -10.81
CA GLN A 69 6.02 -4.18 -11.41
C GLN A 69 7.17 -3.18 -11.58
N LYS A 70 6.88 -1.97 -12.06
CA LYS A 70 7.86 -0.91 -12.20
C LYS A 70 8.50 -0.52 -10.87
N ALA A 71 7.72 -0.43 -9.79
CA ALA A 71 8.26 -0.15 -8.46
C ALA A 71 9.21 -1.26 -7.98
N ILE A 72 8.86 -2.53 -8.21
CA ILE A 72 9.71 -3.68 -7.91
C ILE A 72 11.01 -3.62 -8.72
N ASP A 73 10.90 -3.39 -10.04
CA ASP A 73 12.07 -3.30 -10.92
C ASP A 73 13.05 -2.21 -10.46
N TYR A 74 12.53 -1.06 -9.97
CA TYR A 74 13.35 0.01 -9.41
C TYR A 74 14.01 -0.39 -8.09
N MET A 75 13.30 -1.10 -7.22
CA MET A 75 13.86 -1.64 -5.97
C MET A 75 15.00 -2.63 -6.26
N ASP A 76 14.79 -3.56 -7.20
CA ASP A 76 15.78 -4.57 -7.59
C ASP A 76 17.01 -3.93 -8.27
N ALA A 77 16.81 -2.85 -9.02
CA ALA A 77 17.90 -2.06 -9.60
C ALA A 77 18.64 -1.19 -8.57
N GLY A 78 18.19 -1.15 -7.31
CA GLY A 78 18.75 -0.28 -6.27
C GLY A 78 18.53 1.21 -6.51
N ILE A 79 17.53 1.57 -7.31
CA ILE A 79 17.20 2.95 -7.61
C ILE A 79 16.49 3.55 -6.40
N VAL A 80 17.18 4.46 -5.69
CA VAL A 80 16.57 5.25 -4.63
C VAL A 80 15.77 6.38 -5.26
N HIS A 81 14.45 6.38 -5.07
CA HIS A 81 13.64 7.55 -5.34
C HIS A 81 14.08 8.68 -4.41
N HIS A 82 14.86 9.64 -4.91
CA HIS A 82 14.98 10.93 -4.25
C HIS A 82 13.63 11.65 -4.41
N SER A 83 12.74 11.43 -3.45
CA SER A 83 11.52 12.24 -3.30
C SER A 83 11.95 13.67 -3.01
N ASN A 84 12.19 14.45 -4.05
CA ASN A 84 12.29 15.90 -3.92
C ASN A 84 10.91 16.39 -3.44
N ASN A 85 10.84 16.73 -2.15
CA ASN A 85 9.88 17.63 -1.52
C ASN A 85 8.45 17.63 -2.12
N LEU A 86 7.59 16.75 -1.60
CA LEU A 86 6.14 17.01 -1.61
C LEU A 86 5.67 17.21 -0.16
N LEU A 87 6.18 18.29 0.42
CA LEU A 87 5.50 19.04 1.47
C LEU A 87 5.29 20.46 0.90
N GLN A 88 4.09 20.70 0.34
CA GLN A 88 3.50 22.03 0.27
C GLN A 88 2.16 21.98 0.99
#